data_AF-A0A495LP87-F1
#
_entry.id   AF-A0A495LP87-F1
#
_cell.length_a   1.000
_cell.length_b   1.000
_cell.length_c   1.000
_cell.angle_alpha   90.00
_cell.angle_beta   90.00
_cell.angle_gamma   90.00
#
_symmetry.space_group_name_H-M   'P 1'
#
loop_
_entity.id
_entity.type
_entity.pdbx_description
1 polymer ?
#
loop_
_entity_poly.entity_id
_entity_poly.type
_entity_poly.pdbx_seq_one_letter_code
_entity_poly.pdbx_strand_id
1 'polypeptide(L)'
;MKPTYHYTTVIEALEDLKEKGFTYDFNIHQDDIKANPHKFEVNHVYRYEGDTDPGEESVVYGISAASGEKGVFVAGFSANSDSEAALVLEKLCIESSGQCKL
;
A
#
# COMPACT_ATOMS: atom_id res chain seq x y z
N MET A 1 6.34 10.64 -7.95
CA MET A 1 5.48 10.36 -9.13
C MET A 1 4.03 10.23 -8.65
N LYS A 2 3.00 10.37 -9.49
CA LYS A 2 1.61 10.23 -9.01
C LYS A 2 1.24 8.75 -8.82
N PRO A 3 0.69 8.31 -7.68
CA PRO A 3 0.27 6.94 -7.49
C PRO A 3 -0.96 6.64 -8.34
N THR A 4 -1.03 5.42 -8.87
CA THR A 4 -2.19 4.95 -9.63
C THR A 4 -3.16 4.22 -8.70
N TYR A 5 -4.45 4.57 -8.76
CA TYR A 5 -5.50 3.98 -7.93
C TYR A 5 -6.30 2.93 -8.69
N HIS A 6 -6.62 1.84 -8.01
CA HIS A 6 -7.35 0.71 -8.57
C HIS A 6 -8.39 0.19 -7.57
N TYR A 7 -9.53 -0.28 -8.07
CA TYR A 7 -10.58 -0.93 -7.28
C TYR A 7 -10.71 -2.38 -7.76
N THR A 8 -10.24 -3.32 -6.96
CA THR A 8 -10.14 -4.74 -7.32
C THR A 8 -9.90 -5.57 -6.06
N THR A 9 -10.00 -6.89 -6.16
CA THR A 9 -9.73 -7.78 -5.02
C THR A 9 -8.27 -7.75 -4.62
N VAL A 10 -7.96 -8.12 -3.36
CA VAL A 10 -6.57 -8.21 -2.88
C VAL A 10 -5.74 -9.16 -3.74
N ILE A 11 -6.32 -10.26 -4.20
CA ILE A 11 -5.64 -11.26 -5.04
C ILE A 11 -5.25 -10.63 -6.38
N GLU A 12 -6.18 -9.99 -7.07
CA GLU A 12 -5.93 -9.35 -8.35
C GLU A 12 -4.91 -8.20 -8.23
N ALA A 13 -4.96 -7.41 -7.15
CA ALA A 13 -3.97 -6.38 -6.88
C ALA A 13 -2.56 -6.95 -6.72
N LEU A 14 -2.41 -8.06 -5.99
CA LEU A 14 -1.13 -8.73 -5.81
C LEU A 14 -0.59 -9.33 -7.12
N GLU A 15 -1.46 -9.89 -7.95
CA GLU A 15 -1.06 -10.41 -9.27
C GLU A 15 -0.59 -9.29 -10.20
N ASP A 16 -1.35 -8.19 -10.31
CA ASP A 16 -0.98 -7.03 -11.14
C ASP A 16 0.35 -6.39 -10.67
N LEU A 17 0.53 -6.25 -9.35
CA LEU A 17 1.77 -5.76 -8.76
C LEU A 17 2.95 -6.68 -9.04
N LYS A 18 2.74 -8.00 -8.95
CA LYS A 18 3.76 -9.00 -9.27
C LYS A 18 4.17 -8.94 -10.74
N GLU A 19 3.22 -8.79 -11.67
CA GLU A 19 3.51 -8.59 -13.10
C GLU A 19 4.29 -7.30 -13.38
N LYS A 20 4.07 -6.25 -12.57
CA LYS A 20 4.83 -4.99 -12.60
C LYS A 20 6.19 -5.06 -11.89
N GLY A 21 6.55 -6.22 -11.33
CA GLY A 21 7.84 -6.46 -10.67
C GLY A 21 7.89 -6.07 -9.17
N PHE A 22 6.75 -5.76 -8.56
CA PHE A 22 6.65 -5.57 -7.11
C PHE A 22 6.54 -6.95 -6.45
N THR A 23 7.67 -7.50 -6.03
CA THR A 23 7.79 -8.90 -5.58
C THR A 23 8.26 -9.03 -4.14
N TYR A 24 8.76 -7.95 -3.55
CA TYR A 24 9.18 -7.91 -2.16
C TYR A 24 7.97 -7.81 -1.23
N ASP A 25 7.95 -8.54 -0.13
CA ASP A 25 6.87 -8.44 0.85
C ASP A 25 7.27 -7.49 1.99
N PHE A 26 6.72 -6.27 1.98
CA PHE A 26 7.00 -5.27 3.00
C PHE A 26 6.18 -5.49 4.28
N ASN A 27 5.18 -6.37 4.27
CA ASN A 27 4.39 -6.68 5.47
C ASN A 27 5.27 -7.21 6.60
N ILE A 28 6.27 -8.05 6.27
CA ILE A 28 7.26 -8.56 7.26
C ILE A 28 8.41 -7.59 7.55
N HIS A 29 8.50 -6.47 6.82
CA HIS A 29 9.53 -5.43 6.95
C HIS A 29 8.93 -4.05 7.28
N GLN A 30 7.78 -4.05 7.96
CA GLN A 30 7.05 -2.83 8.31
C GLN A 30 7.86 -1.85 9.18
N ASP A 31 8.80 -2.34 9.98
CA ASP A 31 9.66 -1.51 10.83
C ASP A 31 10.60 -0.60 10.01
N ASP A 32 11.05 -1.05 8.83
CA ASP A 32 11.89 -0.24 7.96
C ASP A 32 11.12 0.96 7.38
N ILE A 33 9.86 0.74 7.02
CA ILE A 33 8.93 1.78 6.55
C ILE A 33 8.73 2.83 7.64
N LYS A 34 8.49 2.39 8.87
CA LYS A 34 8.30 3.29 10.02
C LYS A 34 9.57 4.07 10.36
N ALA A 35 10.73 3.41 10.34
CA ALA A 35 11.99 4.02 10.73
C ALA A 35 12.52 5.00 9.67
N ASN A 36 12.28 4.74 8.38
CA ASN A 36 12.85 5.51 7.28
C ASN A 36 11.83 5.82 6.16
N PRO A 37 10.71 6.51 6.46
CA PRO A 37 9.63 6.74 5.49
C PRO A 37 10.10 7.43 4.20
N HIS A 38 11.07 8.35 4.30
CA HIS A 38 11.62 9.08 3.15
C HIS A 38 12.38 8.21 2.14
N LYS A 39 12.71 6.96 2.49
CA LYS A 39 13.35 6.01 1.57
C LYS A 39 12.34 5.25 0.72
N PHE A 40 11.04 5.44 0.94
CA PHE A 40 9.99 4.71 0.25
C PHE A 40 9.11 5.66 -0.56
N GLU A 41 8.68 5.21 -1.73
CA GLU A 41 7.71 5.90 -2.57
C GLU A 41 6.52 4.98 -2.86
N VAL A 42 5.31 5.47 -2.62
CA VAL A 42 4.07 4.78 -3.01
C VAL A 42 3.83 5.02 -4.50
N ASN A 43 3.82 3.93 -5.26
CA ASN A 43 3.65 3.92 -6.72
C ASN A 43 2.23 3.52 -7.14
N HIS A 44 1.62 2.61 -6.41
CA HIS A 44 0.27 2.11 -6.68
C HIS A 44 -0.51 1.95 -5.38
N VAL A 45 -1.81 2.21 -5.43
CA VAL A 45 -2.74 2.00 -4.31
C VAL A 45 -3.97 1.27 -4.86
N TYR A 46 -4.23 0.07 -4.35
CA TYR A 46 -5.41 -0.71 -4.69
C TYR A 46 -6.31 -0.73 -3.48
N ARG A 47 -7.56 -0.27 -3.61
CA ARG A 47 -8.55 -0.32 -2.52
C ARG A 47 -9.59 -1.38 -2.86
N TYR A 48 -9.84 -2.26 -1.91
CA TYR A 48 -10.93 -3.21 -1.93
C TYR A 48 -11.94 -2.81 -0.86
N GLU A 49 -13.19 -2.62 -1.29
CA GLU A 49 -14.35 -2.50 -0.40
C GLU A 49 -15.12 -3.82 -0.54
N GLY A 50 -15.22 -4.58 0.54
CA GLY A 50 -15.81 -5.91 0.52
C GLY A 50 -17.21 -5.92 -0.11
N ASP A 51 -17.48 -6.90 -0.97
CA ASP A 51 -18.81 -7.11 -1.57
C ASP A 51 -19.88 -7.51 -0.53
N THR A 52 -19.44 -8.02 0.62
CA THR A 52 -20.31 -8.75 1.57
C THR A 52 -20.52 -8.01 2.90
N ASP A 53 -19.52 -7.27 3.38
CA ASP A 53 -19.62 -6.49 4.62
C ASP A 53 -18.97 -5.11 4.42
N PRO A 54 -19.71 -4.01 4.64
CA PRO A 54 -19.18 -2.65 4.49
C PRO A 54 -18.09 -2.30 5.51
N GLY A 55 -17.84 -3.16 6.51
CA GLY A 55 -16.74 -3.04 7.46
C GLY A 55 -15.45 -3.75 7.05
N GLU A 56 -15.45 -4.54 5.97
CA GLU A 56 -14.24 -5.19 5.47
C GLU A 56 -13.65 -4.41 4.30
N GLU A 57 -12.69 -3.55 4.62
CA GLU A 57 -11.91 -2.83 3.63
C GLU A 57 -10.45 -3.26 3.69
N SER A 58 -9.78 -3.26 2.54
CA SER A 58 -8.35 -3.54 2.47
C SER A 58 -7.69 -2.66 1.43
N VAL A 59 -6.46 -2.25 1.71
CA VAL A 59 -5.64 -1.45 0.81
C VAL A 59 -4.32 -2.15 0.55
N VAL A 60 -3.98 -2.33 -0.72
CA VAL A 60 -2.69 -2.87 -1.15
C VAL A 60 -1.86 -1.74 -1.73
N TYR A 61 -0.69 -1.49 -1.14
CA TYR A 61 0.27 -0.49 -1.59
C TYR A 61 1.38 -1.17 -2.41
N GLY A 62 1.62 -0.66 -3.61
CA GLY A 62 2.85 -0.93 -4.38
C GLY A 62 3.91 0.10 -4.05
N ILE A 63 5.01 -0.34 -3.45
CA ILE A 63 6.05 0.53 -2.86
C ILE A 63 7.38 0.28 -3.56
N SER A 64 8.10 1.35 -3.85
CA SER A 64 9.51 1.28 -4.28
C SER A 64 10.41 1.88 -3.21
N ALA A 65 11.47 1.17 -2.85
CA ALA A 65 12.50 1.65 -1.94
C ALA A 65 13.64 2.33 -2.72
N ALA A 66 14.32 3.28 -2.07
CA ALA A 66 15.50 3.95 -2.61
C ALA A 66 16.68 2.98 -2.87
N SER A 67 16.67 1.80 -2.25
CA SER A 67 17.59 0.68 -2.53
C SER A 67 17.35 0.02 -3.89
N GLY A 68 16.21 0.30 -4.54
CA GLY A 68 15.79 -0.32 -5.80
C GLY A 68 14.82 -1.48 -5.64
N GLU A 69 14.54 -1.91 -4.40
CA GLU A 69 13.56 -2.97 -4.12
C GLU A 69 12.14 -2.48 -4.40
N LYS A 70 11.33 -3.33 -5.02
CA LYS A 70 9.91 -3.08 -5.30
C LYS A 70 9.07 -4.16 -4.67
N GLY A 71 8.04 -3.75 -3.95
CA GLY A 71 7.26 -4.67 -3.15
C GLY A 71 5.87 -4.20 -2.83
N VAL A 72 5.19 -5.04 -2.06
CA VAL A 72 3.78 -4.88 -1.70
C VAL A 72 3.63 -4.77 -0.19
N PHE A 73 2.67 -3.97 0.24
CA PHE A 73 2.22 -3.90 1.63
C PHE A 73 0.70 -3.99 1.65
N VAL A 74 0.12 -4.86 2.48
CA VAL A 74 -1.31 -5.09 2.54
C VAL A 74 -1.83 -4.62 3.89
N ALA A 75 -2.61 -3.55 3.89
CA ALA A 75 -3.29 -3.04 5.07
C ALA A 75 -4.74 -3.50 5.07
N GLY A 76 -5.15 -4.28 6.07
CA GLY A 76 -6.56 -4.56 6.33
C GLY A 76 -7.14 -3.51 7.27
N PHE A 77 -8.22 -2.83 6.87
CA PHE A 77 -9.02 -1.99 7.75
C PHE A 77 -10.02 -2.88 8.48
N SER A 78 -9.53 -3.59 9.51
CA SER A 78 -10.41 -4.09 10.57
C SER A 78 -10.39 -3.06 11.69
N ALA A 79 -11.49 -2.90 12.44
CA ALA A 79 -11.67 -1.89 13.50
C ALA A 79 -10.60 -1.92 14.63
N ASN A 80 -9.67 -2.88 14.60
CA ASN A 80 -8.59 -3.08 15.57
C ASN A 80 -7.18 -3.20 14.94
N SER A 81 -7.04 -2.99 13.63
CA SER A 81 -5.78 -3.18 12.90
C SER A 81 -5.15 -1.83 12.51
N ASP A 82 -4.80 -1.01 13.49
CA ASP A 82 -3.98 0.19 13.27
C ASP A 82 -2.54 -0.22 12.93
N SER A 83 -2.28 -0.50 11.64
CA SER A 83 -0.90 -0.66 11.19
C SER A 83 -0.27 0.72 11.04
N GLU A 84 0.64 1.07 11.96
CA GLU A 84 1.41 2.32 11.90
C GLU A 84 2.13 2.49 10.55
N ALA A 85 2.57 1.39 9.93
CA ALA A 85 3.18 1.42 8.60
C ALA A 85 2.16 1.84 7.52
N ALA A 86 0.89 1.43 7.62
CA ALA A 86 -0.16 1.87 6.70
C ALA A 86 -0.38 3.39 6.81
N LEU A 87 -0.43 3.95 8.02
CA LEU A 87 -0.57 5.40 8.25
C LEU A 87 0.60 6.19 7.63
N VAL A 88 1.81 5.66 7.77
CA VAL A 88 3.01 6.24 7.15
C VAL A 88 2.90 6.22 5.62
N LEU A 89 2.49 5.10 5.05
CA LEU A 89 2.35 4.93 3.59
C LEU A 89 1.23 5.81 3.02
N GLU A 90 0.10 5.93 3.71
CA GLU A 90 -0.98 6.85 3.37
C GLU A 90 -0.46 8.29 3.34
N LYS A 91 0.27 8.70 4.38
CA LYS A 91 0.85 10.04 4.43
C LYS A 91 1.83 10.29 3.29
N LEU A 92 2.70 9.33 2.99
CA LEU A 92 3.63 9.41 1.85
C LEU A 92 2.90 9.51 0.51
N CYS A 93 1.77 8.81 0.36
CA CYS A 93 0.91 8.91 -0.82
C CYS A 93 0.33 10.32 -0.98
N ILE A 94 -0.15 10.93 0.11
CA ILE A 94 -0.68 12.32 0.13
C ILE A 94 0.43 13.34 -0.17
N GLU A 95 1.62 13.16 0.39
CA GLU A 95 2.74 14.10 0.24
C GLU A 95 3.36 14.02 -1.17
N SER A 96 3.49 12.80 -1.73
CA SER A 96 4.02 12.60 -3.09
C SER A 96 3.01 13.02 -4.16
N SER A 97 1.73 13.08 -3.82
CA SER A 97 0.65 13.49 -4.71
C SER A 97 -0.42 14.19 -3.93
N GLY A 98 -0.56 15.50 -4.14
CA GLY A 98 -1.54 16.37 -3.44
C GLY A 98 -3.03 16.00 -3.57
N GLN A 99 -3.36 14.78 -3.99
CA GLN A 99 -4.64 14.09 -3.89
C GLN A 99 -4.40 12.59 -3.63
N CYS A 100 -4.13 12.23 -2.39
CA CYS A 100 -4.47 10.92 -1.86
C CYS A 100 -5.60 11.18 -0.86
N LYS A 101 -6.83 11.33 -1.38
CA LYS A 101 -8.01 11.40 -0.53
C LYS A 101 -8.66 10.03 -0.57
N LEU A 102 -8.59 9.34 0.56
CA LEU A 102 -9.59 8.35 0.94
C LEU A 102 -10.94 9.06 1.13
#